data_AF-A0A433WHK2-F1
#
_entry.id   AF-A0A433WHK2-F1
#
_cell.length_a   1.000
_cell.length_b   1.000
_cell.length_c   1.000
_cell.angle_alpha   90.00
_cell.angle_beta   90.00
_cell.angle_gamma   90.00
#
_symmetry.space_group_name_H-M   'P 1'
#
loop_
_entity.id
_entity.type
_entity.pdbx_description
1 polymer ?
#
loop_
_entity_poly.entity_id
_entity_poly.type
_entity_poly.pdbx_seq_one_letter_code
_entity_poly.pdbx_strand_id
1 'polypeptide(L)'
;MNTIPAIRSWLETAFTEPPFLLNEEYFFDKRNRQFFSIFITDYFLCDPASGEGITDMPYSPEELAVLKERIDRLEEKSADLLYVPRLTVAQRIDMIRLFLNEQGLPGDEELDNITKAVNGRSNLDVGAALLPEMRAGWQRFSNNYLHQVIDAFCTHHHIDLASCSVWTDEKVISMQLNTGN
;
A
#
# COMPACT_ATOMS: atom_id res chain seq x y z
N MET A 1 9.13 -22.17 1.32
CA MET A 1 8.69 -21.34 2.47
C MET A 1 7.30 -20.83 2.15
N ASN A 2 6.37 -20.81 3.12
CA ASN A 2 5.03 -20.27 2.88
C ASN A 2 5.13 -18.74 2.79
N THR A 3 5.08 -18.20 1.57
CA THR A 3 5.20 -16.75 1.28
C THR A 3 3.89 -15.99 1.50
N ILE A 4 2.78 -16.71 1.71
CA ILE A 4 1.45 -16.11 1.87
C ILE A 4 1.39 -15.09 3.02
N PRO A 5 1.94 -15.34 4.22
CA PRO A 5 1.92 -14.34 5.29
C PRO A 5 2.66 -13.04 4.92
N ALA A 6 3.78 -13.15 4.20
CA ALA A 6 4.55 -11.98 3.75
C ALA A 6 3.79 -11.18 2.69
N ILE A 7 3.17 -11.87 1.72
CA ILE A 7 2.33 -11.24 0.70
C ILE A 7 1.12 -10.56 1.35
N ARG A 8 0.47 -11.21 2.32
CA ARG A 8 -0.65 -10.60 3.07
C ARG A 8 -0.20 -9.37 3.82
N SER A 9 0.91 -9.41 4.53
CA SER A 9 1.45 -8.24 5.23
C SER A 9 1.78 -7.10 4.26
N TRP A 10 2.34 -7.41 3.09
CA TRP A 10 2.59 -6.41 2.05
C TRP A 10 1.29 -5.78 1.52
N LEU A 11 0.27 -6.60 1.25
CA LEU A 11 -1.05 -6.11 0.83
C LEU A 11 -1.73 -5.28 1.92
N GLU A 12 -1.64 -5.69 3.18
CA GLU A 12 -2.15 -4.91 4.31
C GLU A 12 -1.52 -3.51 4.33
N THR A 13 -0.21 -3.38 4.14
CA THR A 13 0.47 -2.09 3.99
C THR A 13 -0.08 -1.32 2.78
N ALA A 14 -0.11 -1.94 1.60
CA ALA A 14 -0.56 -1.32 0.36
C ALA A 14 -1.99 -0.77 0.44
N PHE A 15 -2.92 -1.51 1.04
CA PHE A 15 -4.30 -1.08 1.20
C PHE A 15 -4.47 -0.01 2.28
N THR A 16 -3.62 0.02 3.31
CA THR A 16 -3.78 0.90 4.48
C THR A 16 -2.94 2.16 4.44
N GLU A 17 -1.98 2.27 3.53
CA GLU A 17 -1.21 3.50 3.34
C GLU A 17 -2.13 4.71 3.04
N PRO A 18 -1.84 5.92 3.56
CA PRO A 18 -2.57 7.13 3.29
C PRO A 18 -2.92 7.31 1.80
N PRO A 19 -4.21 7.49 1.46
CA PRO A 19 -4.63 7.64 0.06
C PRO A 19 -4.01 8.87 -0.64
N PHE A 20 -3.50 9.83 0.13
CA PHE A 20 -2.89 11.06 -0.38
C PHE A 20 -1.37 11.00 -0.53
N LEU A 21 -0.71 9.93 -0.09
CA LEU A 21 0.74 9.79 -0.30
C LEU A 21 0.99 9.52 -1.78
N LEU A 22 1.77 10.36 -2.46
CA LEU A 22 2.13 10.13 -3.86
C LEU A 22 3.52 9.48 -4.00
N ASN A 23 4.10 9.06 -2.87
CA ASN A 23 5.49 8.62 -2.84
C ASN A 23 5.69 7.21 -3.37
N GLU A 24 4.66 6.36 -3.29
CA GLU A 24 4.71 4.95 -3.68
C GLU A 24 3.39 4.57 -4.36
N GLU A 25 3.42 3.70 -5.35
CA GLU A 25 2.23 3.12 -5.96
C GLU A 25 2.38 1.60 -6.01
N TYR A 26 1.28 0.87 -5.83
CA TYR A 26 1.27 -0.58 -5.66
C TYR A 26 0.62 -1.28 -6.85
N PHE A 27 1.25 -2.37 -7.30
CA PHE A 27 0.83 -3.10 -8.49
C PHE A 27 0.98 -4.61 -8.34
N PHE A 28 0.30 -5.33 -9.22
CA PHE A 28 0.45 -6.76 -9.46
C PHE A 28 0.72 -7.00 -10.94
N ASP A 29 1.86 -7.63 -11.25
CA ASP A 29 2.20 -8.09 -12.60
C ASP A 29 1.68 -9.50 -12.83
N LYS A 30 0.68 -9.63 -13.71
CA LYS A 30 0.04 -10.90 -14.06
C LYS A 30 1.01 -11.87 -14.75
N ARG A 31 2.00 -11.36 -15.50
CA ARG A 31 2.96 -12.20 -16.23
C ARG A 31 3.84 -12.99 -15.27
N ASN A 32 4.35 -12.27 -14.27
CA ASN A 32 5.31 -12.79 -13.31
C ASN A 32 4.64 -13.30 -12.02
N ARG A 33 3.32 -13.09 -11.88
CA ARG A 33 2.55 -13.34 -10.66
C ARG A 33 3.15 -12.64 -9.44
N GLN A 34 3.61 -11.41 -9.63
CA GLN A 34 4.39 -10.68 -8.65
C GLN A 34 3.72 -9.39 -8.23
N PHE A 35 3.63 -9.19 -6.91
CA PHE A 35 3.35 -7.88 -6.33
C PHE A 35 4.62 -7.04 -6.31
N PHE A 36 4.49 -5.75 -6.56
CA PHE A 36 5.58 -4.79 -6.50
C PHE A 36 5.03 -3.39 -6.26
N SER A 37 5.92 -2.49 -5.88
CA SER A 37 5.62 -1.06 -5.81
C SER A 37 6.62 -0.26 -6.62
N ILE A 38 6.25 0.98 -6.92
CA ILE A 38 7.12 1.97 -7.57
C ILE A 38 7.09 3.22 -6.72
N PHE A 39 8.25 3.64 -6.25
CA PHE A 39 8.43 4.92 -5.61
C PHE A 39 8.54 6.04 -6.65
N ILE A 40 8.15 7.26 -6.28
CA ILE A 40 8.33 8.43 -7.16
C ILE A 40 9.80 8.63 -7.55
N THR A 41 10.74 8.25 -6.67
CA THR A 41 12.18 8.28 -6.92
C THR A 41 12.62 7.31 -8.02
N ASP A 42 11.89 6.20 -8.21
CA ASP A 42 12.23 5.18 -9.20
C ASP A 42 12.11 5.69 -10.63
N TYR A 43 11.13 6.58 -10.88
CA TYR A 43 11.02 7.27 -12.17
C TYR A 43 12.28 8.07 -12.49
N PHE A 44 12.84 8.78 -11.51
CA PHE A 44 14.09 9.53 -11.70
C PHE A 44 15.28 8.58 -11.95
N LEU A 45 15.34 7.46 -11.23
CA LEU A 45 16.41 6.47 -11.37
C LEU A 45 16.39 5.75 -12.73
N CYS A 46 15.22 5.61 -13.35
CA CYS A 46 15.04 4.95 -14.65
C CYS A 46 15.05 5.91 -15.85
N ASP A 47 15.03 7.23 -15.62
CA ASP A 47 15.11 8.25 -16.66
C ASP A 47 16.58 8.40 -17.15
N PRO A 48 16.85 8.14 -18.44
CA PRO A 48 18.18 8.32 -19.02
C PRO A 48 18.76 9.73 -18.88
N ALA A 49 17.91 10.75 -18.73
CA ALA A 49 18.33 12.15 -18.57
C ALA A 49 18.84 12.48 -17.15
N SER A 50 18.58 11.62 -16.16
CA SER A 50 18.96 11.82 -14.75
C SER A 50 20.36 11.30 -14.39
N GLY A 51 21.06 10.70 -15.35
CA GLY A 51 22.19 9.79 -15.10
C GLY A 51 23.49 10.42 -14.59
N GLU A 52 23.63 11.74 -14.54
CA GLU A 52 24.85 12.39 -14.05
C GLU A 52 24.74 12.69 -12.55
N GLY A 53 25.40 11.87 -11.72
CA GLY A 53 25.69 12.21 -10.31
C GLY A 53 25.04 11.33 -9.23
N ILE A 54 24.37 10.23 -9.58
CA ILE A 54 23.83 9.29 -8.58
C ILE A 54 24.97 8.43 -8.04
N THR A 55 25.45 8.75 -6.83
CA THR A 55 26.58 8.05 -6.18
C THR A 55 26.16 6.89 -5.28
N ASP A 56 24.88 6.81 -4.91
CA ASP A 56 24.36 5.80 -3.97
C ASP A 56 23.13 5.11 -4.58
N MET A 57 23.39 4.27 -5.59
CA MET A 57 22.35 3.56 -6.34
C MET A 57 21.79 2.39 -5.51
N PRO A 58 20.49 2.39 -5.15
CA PRO A 58 19.91 1.32 -4.32
C PRO A 58 19.71 0.00 -5.07
N TYR A 59 19.68 0.03 -6.40
CA TYR A 59 19.40 -1.13 -7.26
C TYR A 59 20.64 -1.66 -7.96
N SER A 60 20.73 -2.98 -8.10
CA SER A 60 21.66 -3.62 -9.04
C SER A 60 21.25 -3.29 -10.49
N PRO A 61 22.16 -3.44 -11.47
CA PRO A 61 21.82 -3.25 -12.88
C PRO A 61 20.63 -4.12 -13.35
N GLU A 62 20.53 -5.35 -12.85
CA GLU A 62 19.43 -6.27 -13.16
C GLU A 62 18.11 -5.82 -12.53
N GLU A 63 18.14 -5.37 -11.27
CA GLU A 63 16.97 -4.82 -10.57
C GLU A 63 16.47 -3.55 -11.28
N LEU A 64 17.38 -2.66 -11.68
CA LEU A 64 17.05 -1.45 -12.42
C LEU A 64 16.45 -1.75 -13.80
N ALA A 65 16.93 -2.79 -14.48
CA ALA A 65 16.35 -3.22 -15.76
C ALA A 65 14.92 -3.74 -15.59
N VAL A 66 14.64 -4.49 -14.51
CA VAL A 66 13.28 -4.94 -14.17
C VAL A 66 12.38 -3.76 -13.81
N LEU A 67 12.87 -2.83 -12.99
CA LEU A 67 12.13 -1.63 -12.61
C LEU A 67 11.78 -0.77 -13.83
N LYS A 68 12.75 -0.57 -14.72
CA LYS A 68 12.55 0.15 -15.98
C LYS A 68 11.50 -0.52 -16.86
N GLU A 69 11.57 -1.84 -17.03
CA GLU A 69 10.56 -2.59 -17.82
C GLU A 69 9.15 -2.41 -17.26
N ARG A 70 9.00 -2.37 -15.94
CA ARG A 70 7.70 -2.15 -15.29
C ARG A 70 7.20 -0.73 -15.47
N ILE A 71 8.06 0.27 -15.31
CA ILE A 71 7.73 1.69 -15.54
C ILE A 71 7.29 1.89 -17.00
N ASP A 72 8.09 1.41 -17.96
CA ASP A 72 7.76 1.52 -19.39
C ASP A 72 6.38 0.89 -19.68
N ARG A 73 6.08 -0.28 -19.08
CA ARG A 73 4.76 -0.93 -19.21
C ARG A 73 3.61 -0.16 -18.55
N LEU A 74 3.86 0.54 -17.45
CA LEU A 74 2.84 1.39 -16.82
C LEU A 74 2.52 2.60 -17.70
N GLU A 75 3.54 3.24 -18.28
CA GLU A 75 3.38 4.36 -19.22
C GLU A 75 2.60 3.93 -20.47
N GLU A 76 2.86 2.71 -20.96
CA GLU A 76 2.14 2.07 -22.06
C GLU A 76 0.74 1.56 -21.68
N LYS A 77 0.33 1.66 -20.41
CA LYS A 77 -0.95 1.16 -19.87
C LYS A 77 -1.17 -0.33 -20.15
N SER A 78 -0.12 -1.13 -19.97
CA SER A 78 -0.15 -2.59 -20.13
C SER A 78 -1.29 -3.23 -19.34
N ALA A 79 -2.17 -3.98 -20.02
CA ALA A 79 -3.30 -4.71 -19.40
C ALA A 79 -2.86 -5.81 -18.42
N ASP A 80 -1.59 -6.23 -18.48
CA ASP A 80 -1.00 -7.22 -17.58
C ASP A 80 -0.59 -6.64 -16.22
N LEU A 81 -0.60 -5.32 -16.08
CA LEU A 81 -0.36 -4.65 -14.81
C LEU A 81 -1.70 -4.27 -14.17
N LEU A 82 -1.88 -4.71 -12.93
CA LEU A 82 -3.06 -4.42 -12.15
C LEU A 82 -2.69 -3.48 -11.01
N TYR A 83 -3.37 -2.36 -10.92
CA TYR A 83 -3.25 -1.45 -9.77
C TYR A 83 -3.84 -2.08 -8.50
N VAL A 84 -3.11 -2.01 -7.40
CA VAL A 84 -3.57 -2.41 -6.06
C VAL A 84 -4.04 -1.14 -5.34
N PRO A 85 -5.35 -0.94 -5.15
CA PRO A 85 -5.87 0.31 -4.64
C PRO A 85 -5.68 0.45 -3.13
N ARG A 86 -5.37 1.66 -2.69
CA ARG A 86 -5.49 2.04 -1.28
C ARG A 86 -6.96 2.16 -0.87
N LEU A 87 -7.25 1.93 0.40
CA LEU A 87 -8.53 2.30 0.99
C LEU A 87 -8.69 3.82 0.95
N THR A 88 -9.73 4.27 0.25
CA THR A 88 -10.15 5.67 0.18
C THR A 88 -10.59 6.17 1.55
N VAL A 89 -10.58 7.49 1.77
CA VAL A 89 -11.10 8.08 3.02
C VAL A 89 -12.53 7.62 3.30
N ALA A 90 -13.39 7.55 2.27
CA ALA A 90 -14.76 7.07 2.42
C ALA A 90 -14.81 5.62 2.95
N GLN A 91 -14.05 4.70 2.36
CA GLN A 91 -14.00 3.30 2.82
C GLN A 91 -13.47 3.18 4.26
N ARG A 92 -12.50 4.02 4.65
CA ARG A 92 -11.99 4.06 6.04
C ARG A 92 -13.07 4.53 7.01
N ILE A 93 -13.81 5.57 6.65
CA ILE A 93 -14.95 6.08 7.44
C ILE A 93 -16.04 5.01 7.56
N ASP A 94 -16.37 4.33 6.47
CA ASP A 94 -17.38 3.26 6.48
C ASP A 94 -16.95 2.09 7.35
N MET A 95 -15.67 1.69 7.31
CA MET A 95 -15.12 0.67 8.22
C MET A 95 -15.26 1.09 9.69
N ILE A 96 -14.95 2.35 10.03
CA ILE A 96 -15.10 2.87 11.41
C ILE A 96 -16.58 2.86 11.82
N ARG A 97 -17.47 3.33 10.94
CA ARG A 97 -18.91 3.33 11.19
C ARG A 97 -19.44 1.92 11.43
N LEU A 98 -19.00 0.93 10.64
CA LEU A 98 -19.36 -0.48 10.84
C LEU A 98 -18.91 -0.97 12.22
N PHE A 99 -17.67 -0.67 12.63
CA PHE A 99 -17.18 -1.03 13.96
C PHE A 99 -18.01 -0.41 15.10
N LEU A 100 -18.29 0.90 15.04
CA LEU A 100 -19.07 1.59 16.06
C LEU A 100 -20.49 1.01 16.18
N ASN A 101 -21.11 0.69 15.05
CA ASN A 101 -22.41 0.03 15.00
C ASN A 101 -22.37 -1.37 15.66
N GLU A 102 -21.31 -2.15 15.44
CA GLU A 102 -21.12 -3.46 16.09
C GLU A 102 -20.93 -3.35 17.61
N GLN A 103 -20.36 -2.24 18.09
CA GLN A 103 -20.24 -1.96 19.53
C GLN A 103 -21.55 -1.44 20.15
N GLY A 104 -22.60 -1.24 19.36
CA GLY A 104 -23.87 -0.69 19.84
C GLY A 104 -23.75 0.77 20.29
N LEU A 105 -22.78 1.51 19.74
CA LEU A 105 -22.58 2.94 20.00
C LEU A 105 -23.20 3.73 18.84
N PRO A 106 -24.43 4.25 18.98
CA PRO A 106 -25.01 5.13 17.98
C PRO A 106 -24.50 6.53 18.26
N GLY A 107 -23.64 7.06 17.41
CA GLY A 107 -23.21 8.44 17.58
C GLY A 107 -22.58 9.00 16.33
N ASP A 108 -23.35 9.75 15.56
CA ASP A 108 -22.81 10.66 14.55
C ASP A 108 -21.75 11.59 15.17
N GLU A 109 -21.85 11.90 16.47
CA GLU A 109 -20.86 12.70 17.21
C GLU A 109 -19.53 11.96 17.48
N GLU A 110 -19.57 10.69 17.87
CA GLU A 110 -18.36 9.87 18.06
C GLU A 110 -17.68 9.62 16.72
N LEU A 111 -18.49 9.34 15.68
CA LEU A 111 -18.02 9.23 14.31
C LEU A 111 -17.39 10.54 13.83
N ASP A 112 -18.01 11.70 14.08
CA ASP A 112 -17.44 13.01 13.72
C ASP A 112 -16.10 13.26 14.42
N ASN A 113 -15.95 12.88 15.68
CA ASN A 113 -14.69 13.02 16.41
C ASN A 113 -13.60 12.09 15.87
N ILE A 114 -13.93 10.83 15.57
CA ILE A 114 -12.97 9.87 15.02
C ILE A 114 -12.64 10.21 13.57
N THR A 115 -13.60 10.63 12.74
CA THR A 115 -13.37 11.00 11.34
C THR A 115 -12.55 12.28 11.19
N LYS A 116 -12.68 13.25 12.11
CA LYS A 116 -11.74 14.39 12.18
C LYS A 116 -10.31 13.93 12.45
N ALA A 117 -10.11 12.88 13.23
CA ALA A 117 -8.80 12.26 13.44
C ALA A 117 -8.33 11.45 12.21
N VAL A 118 -9.27 10.83 11.47
CA VAL A 118 -9.02 10.12 10.20
C VAL A 118 -8.98 11.14 9.06
N ASN A 119 -8.03 12.07 9.11
CA ASN A 119 -7.77 13.02 8.03
C ASN A 119 -7.08 12.38 6.80
N GLY A 120 -7.14 11.05 6.69
CA GLY A 120 -6.48 10.23 5.68
C GLY A 120 -4.95 10.22 5.75
N ARG A 121 -4.33 10.71 6.84
CA ARG A 121 -2.87 10.64 7.05
C ARG A 121 -2.42 9.48 7.93
N SER A 122 -3.34 8.75 8.56
CA SER A 122 -3.01 7.59 9.40
C SER A 122 -3.19 6.26 8.64
N ASN A 123 -2.31 5.29 8.93
CA ASN A 123 -2.41 3.90 8.50
C ASN A 123 -3.53 3.16 9.26
N LEU A 124 -4.75 3.70 9.28
CA LEU A 124 -5.87 3.23 10.11
C LEU A 124 -5.59 3.26 11.63
N ASP A 125 -4.55 3.98 12.05
CA ASP A 125 -4.28 4.22 13.46
C ASP A 125 -5.29 5.23 14.01
N VAL A 126 -6.42 4.71 14.46
CA VAL A 126 -7.48 5.45 15.16
C VAL A 126 -7.54 5.07 16.63
N GLY A 127 -6.64 4.20 17.10
CA GLY A 127 -6.68 3.65 18.46
C GLY A 127 -6.60 4.75 19.52
N ALA A 128 -5.87 5.82 19.26
CA ALA A 128 -5.79 6.98 20.15
C ALA A 128 -7.11 7.76 20.26
N ALA A 129 -7.93 7.76 19.19
CA ALA A 129 -9.24 8.41 19.18
C ALA A 129 -10.35 7.55 19.79
N LEU A 130 -10.10 6.25 19.97
CA LEU A 130 -11.03 5.31 20.59
C LEU A 130 -10.84 5.24 22.11
N LEU A 131 -11.95 4.99 22.82
CA LEU A 131 -11.94 4.64 24.23
C LEU A 131 -11.05 3.40 24.47
N PRO A 132 -10.27 3.33 25.57
CA PRO A 132 -9.33 2.25 25.83
C PRO A 132 -9.92 0.83 25.69
N GLU A 133 -11.15 0.64 26.16
CA GLU A 133 -11.90 -0.62 26.10
C GLU A 133 -12.24 -1.05 24.66
N MET A 134 -12.32 -0.13 23.72
CA MET A 134 -12.65 -0.40 22.31
C MET A 134 -11.41 -0.77 21.48
N ARG A 135 -10.20 -0.40 21.93
CA ARG A 135 -8.97 -0.53 21.13
C ARG A 135 -8.66 -1.96 20.70
N ALA A 136 -8.81 -2.92 21.61
CA ALA A 136 -8.59 -4.34 21.30
C ALA A 136 -9.66 -4.90 20.34
N GLY A 137 -10.90 -4.43 20.48
CA GLY A 137 -11.98 -4.74 19.55
C GLY A 137 -11.71 -4.18 18.16
N TRP A 138 -11.28 -2.92 18.08
CA TRP A 138 -10.92 -2.25 16.84
C TRP A 138 -9.80 -2.95 16.09
N GLN A 139 -8.71 -3.30 16.78
CA GLN A 139 -7.59 -3.99 16.13
C GLN A 139 -8.02 -5.30 15.48
N ARG A 140 -8.86 -6.08 16.18
CA ARG A 140 -9.39 -7.33 15.63
C ARG A 140 -10.35 -7.10 14.46
N PHE A 141 -11.27 -6.14 14.61
CA PHE A 141 -12.24 -5.80 13.58
C PHE A 141 -11.56 -5.31 12.30
N SER A 142 -10.68 -4.32 12.42
CA SER A 142 -9.96 -3.73 11.29
C SER A 142 -9.10 -4.74 10.55
N ASN A 143 -8.39 -5.64 11.26
CA ASN A 143 -7.64 -6.73 10.64
C ASN A 143 -8.56 -7.67 9.84
N ASN A 144 -9.70 -8.08 10.43
CA ASN A 144 -10.65 -8.95 9.74
C ASN A 144 -11.28 -8.27 8.51
N TYR A 145 -11.65 -6.99 8.63
CA TYR A 145 -12.17 -6.20 7.52
C TYR A 145 -11.14 -6.10 6.39
N LEU A 146 -9.88 -5.81 6.73
CA LEU A 146 -8.80 -5.71 5.76
C LEU A 146 -8.55 -7.05 5.05
N HIS A 147 -8.59 -8.17 5.77
CA HIS A 147 -8.50 -9.51 5.17
C HIS A 147 -9.63 -9.75 4.18
N GLN A 148 -10.86 -9.35 4.49
CA GLN A 148 -11.99 -9.47 3.56
C GLN A 148 -11.79 -8.61 2.31
N VAL A 149 -11.30 -7.38 2.45
CA VAL A 149 -10.98 -6.49 1.31
C VAL A 149 -9.92 -7.12 0.41
N ILE A 150 -8.83 -7.62 1.00
CA ILE A 150 -7.74 -8.27 0.27
C ILE A 150 -8.24 -9.52 -0.45
N ASP A 151 -9.01 -10.37 0.24
CA ASP A 151 -9.55 -11.59 -0.34
C ASP A 151 -10.54 -11.29 -1.47
N ALA A 152 -11.37 -10.25 -1.34
CA ALA A 152 -12.26 -9.78 -2.38
C ALA A 152 -11.50 -9.27 -3.61
N PHE A 153 -10.44 -8.48 -3.42
CA PHE A 153 -9.55 -8.02 -4.49
C PHE A 153 -8.91 -9.21 -5.23
N CYS A 154 -8.31 -10.14 -4.50
CA CYS A 154 -7.67 -11.32 -5.09
C CYS A 154 -8.67 -12.18 -5.85
N THR A 155 -9.86 -12.42 -5.28
CA THR A 155 -10.92 -13.19 -5.92
C THR A 155 -11.42 -12.52 -7.19
N HIS A 156 -11.69 -11.20 -7.14
CA HIS A 156 -12.16 -10.43 -8.29
C HIS A 156 -11.17 -10.45 -9.46
N HIS A 157 -9.88 -10.45 -9.16
CA HIS A 157 -8.80 -10.46 -10.16
C HIS A 157 -8.20 -11.83 -10.43
N HIS A 158 -8.78 -12.91 -9.89
CA HIS A 158 -8.32 -14.29 -10.04
C HIS A 158 -6.84 -14.50 -9.64
N ILE A 159 -6.41 -13.83 -8.57
CA ILE A 159 -5.06 -13.94 -8.01
C ILE A 159 -5.05 -15.08 -6.97
N ASP A 160 -4.24 -16.10 -7.24
CA ASP A 160 -3.93 -17.16 -6.28
C ASP A 160 -2.63 -16.82 -5.54
N LEU A 161 -2.76 -16.40 -4.28
CA LEU A 161 -1.63 -16.00 -3.44
C LEU A 161 -0.59 -17.11 -3.24
N ALA A 162 -0.98 -18.38 -3.32
CA ALA A 162 -0.06 -19.51 -3.11
C ALA A 162 0.99 -19.64 -4.23
N SER A 163 0.71 -19.05 -5.39
CA SER A 163 1.58 -19.07 -6.57
C SER A 163 2.13 -17.68 -6.92
N CYS A 164 2.03 -16.73 -5.98
CA CYS A 164 2.54 -15.38 -6.13
C CYS A 164 3.80 -15.16 -5.28
N SER A 165 4.50 -14.08 -5.59
CA SER A 165 5.57 -13.54 -4.74
C SER A 165 5.50 -12.01 -4.67
N VAL A 166 6.24 -11.43 -3.74
CA VAL A 166 6.50 -9.99 -3.71
C VAL A 166 7.89 -9.77 -4.28
N TRP A 167 8.03 -8.84 -5.22
CA TRP A 167 9.31 -8.27 -5.56
C TRP A 167 9.62 -7.22 -4.50
N THR A 168 10.36 -7.63 -3.48
CA THR A 168 10.70 -6.78 -2.34
C THR A 168 11.94 -5.98 -2.65
N ASP A 169 11.79 -4.66 -2.77
CA ASP A 169 12.87 -3.72 -2.53
C ASP A 169 12.91 -3.40 -1.04
N GLU A 170 13.75 -4.10 -0.28
CA GLU A 170 14.11 -3.65 1.07
C GLU A 170 15.01 -2.38 1.05
N LYS A 171 15.21 -1.73 -0.10
CA LYS A 171 16.39 -0.88 -0.36
C LYS A 171 16.14 0.63 -0.45
N VAL A 172 14.91 1.12 -0.52
CA VAL A 172 14.63 2.55 -0.85
C VAL A 172 14.50 3.48 0.37
N ILE A 173 14.95 3.08 1.56
CA ILE A 173 14.76 3.91 2.76
C ILE A 173 15.78 5.06 2.89
N SER A 174 16.82 5.15 2.06
CA SER A 174 17.76 6.29 2.15
C SER A 174 18.42 6.69 0.83
N MET A 175 17.77 7.59 0.07
CA MET A 175 18.49 8.40 -0.93
C MET A 175 18.85 9.76 -0.32
N GLN A 176 20.15 10.04 -0.18
CA GLN A 176 20.62 11.40 0.06
C GLN A 176 20.90 12.08 -1.28
N LEU A 177 20.07 13.06 -1.65
CA LEU A 177 20.36 13.92 -2.80
C LEU A 177 21.48 14.90 -2.40
N ASN A 178 22.63 14.76 -3.04
CA ASN A 178 23.76 15.66 -2.83
C ASN A 178 23.48 16.97 -3.58
N THR A 179 22.92 17.96 -2.90
CA THR A 179 22.75 19.32 -3.46
C THR A 179 24.10 20.04 -3.41
N GLY A 180 25.00 19.70 -4.32
CA GLY A 180 26.24 20.44 -4.50
C GLY A 180 25.96 21.82 -5.12
N ASN A 181 26.26 22.88 -4.37
CA ASN A 181 26.46 24.25 -4.89
C ASN A 181 27.91 24.41 -5.34
#